data_AF-A0A929NEP8-F1
#
_entry.id   AF-A0A929NEP8-F1
#
_cell.length_a   1.000
_cell.length_b   1.000
_cell.length_c   1.000
_cell.angle_alpha   90.00
_cell.angle_beta   90.00
_cell.angle_gamma   90.00
#
_symmetry.space_group_name_H-M   'P 1'
#
loop_
_entity.id
_entity.type
_entity.pdbx_description
1 polymer ?
#
loop_
_entity_poly.entity_id
_entity_poly.type
_entity_poly.pdbx_seq_one_letter_code
_entity_poly.pdbx_strand_id
1 'polypeptide(L)' 'MLRPFCRSIKTCLMIKHNIGCLPVVENGRVIGIVTRSDTMRYLYDLLPE' A
#
# COMPACT_ATOMS: atom_id res chain seq x y z
N MET A 1 -7.69 -2.14 -2.69
CA MET A 1 -8.07 -1.20 -3.80
C MET A 1 -7.22 0.07 -3.69
N LEU A 2 -6.06 0.08 -4.31
CA LEU A 2 -5.16 1.24 -4.37
C LEU A 2 -5.70 2.25 -5.39
N ARG A 3 -6.46 3.25 -4.90
CA ARG A 3 -6.82 4.40 -5.74
C ARG A 3 -5.58 5.29 -5.96
N PRO A 4 -5.46 6.00 -7.10
CA PRO A 4 -4.25 6.74 -7.50
C PRO A 4 -3.89 7.96 -6.63
N PHE A 5 -4.54 8.13 -5.48
CA PHE A 5 -4.38 9.30 -4.61
C PHE A 5 -3.12 9.26 -3.74
N CYS A 6 -2.52 8.09 -3.47
CA CYS A 6 -1.42 8.04 -2.49
C CYS A 6 -0.03 8.08 -3.12
N ARG A 7 0.58 9.27 -3.10
CA ARG A 7 1.94 9.51 -3.60
C ARG A 7 3.08 8.97 -2.70
N SER A 8 2.82 8.56 -1.46
CA SER A 8 3.88 8.28 -0.47
C SER A 8 3.66 7.04 0.42
N ILE A 9 3.17 5.92 -0.13
CA ILE A 9 3.12 4.66 0.63
C ILE A 9 4.51 3.99 0.60
N LYS A 10 5.21 3.98 1.74
CA LYS A 10 6.49 3.27 1.89
C LYS A 10 6.27 1.81 2.28
N THR A 11 6.10 0.94 1.28
CA THR A 11 5.89 -0.51 1.47
C THR A 11 7.07 -1.22 2.14
N CYS A 12 8.31 -0.70 2.01
CA CYS A 12 9.48 -1.25 2.70
C CYS A 12 9.35 -1.31 4.23
N LEU A 13 8.52 -0.43 4.83
CA LEU A 13 8.24 -0.45 6.26
C LEU A 13 7.46 -1.70 6.67
N MET A 14 6.61 -2.23 5.78
CA MET A 14 5.84 -3.45 6.02
C MET A 14 6.75 -4.66 6.19
N ILE A 15 7.83 -4.71 5.40
CA ILE A 15 8.84 -5.77 5.47
C ILE A 15 9.72 -5.56 6.70
N LYS A 16 10.31 -4.37 6.85
CA LYS A 16 11.28 -4.07 7.92
C LYS A 16 10.70 -4.29 9.32
N HIS A 17 9.43 -3.97 9.51
CA HIS A 17 8.79 -4.01 10.82
C HIS A 17 7.73 -5.11 10.95
N ASN A 18 7.66 -6.04 9.98
CA ASN A 18 6.63 -7.08 9.89
C ASN A 18 5.20 -6.54 10.09
N ILE A 19 4.90 -5.39 9.49
CA ILE A 19 3.57 -4.77 9.55
C ILE A 19 2.68 -5.40 8.48
N GLY A 20 1.48 -5.83 8.88
CA GLY A 20 0.49 -6.43 7.96
C GLY A 20 -0.23 -5.41 7.08
N CYS A 21 -0.40 -4.18 7.58
CA CYS A 21 -1.12 -3.12 6.89
C CYS A 21 -0.63 -1.71 7.27
N LEU A 22 -0.69 -0.77 6.33
CA LEU A 22 -0.38 0.65 6.57
C LEU A 22 -1.62 1.52 6.31
N PRO A 23 -1.93 2.51 7.16
CA PRO A 23 -2.97 3.48 6.88
C PRO A 23 -2.52 4.44 5.77
N VAL A 24 -3.45 4.78 4.89
CA VAL A 24 -3.28 5.80 3.85
C VAL A 24 -3.83 7.11 4.41
N VAL A 25 -2.99 8.13 4.52
CA VAL A 25 -3.34 9.42 5.13
C VAL A 25 -3.26 10.53 4.09
N GLU A 26 -4.29 11.36 4.02
CA GLU A 26 -4.33 12.58 3.22
C GLU A 26 -4.85 13.73 4.09
N ASN A 27 -4.15 14.87 4.09
CA ASN A 27 -4.52 16.04 4.90
C ASN A 27 -4.75 15.72 6.39
N GLY A 28 -3.92 14.84 6.96
CA GLY A 28 -4.03 14.40 8.36
C GLY A 28 -5.20 13.47 8.66
N ARG A 29 -5.96 13.02 7.65
CA ARG A 29 -7.09 12.10 7.80
C ARG A 29 -6.78 10.75 7.18
N VAL A 30 -7.18 9.68 7.85
CA VAL A 30 -7.09 8.32 7.29
C VAL A 30 -8.16 8.18 6.22
N ILE A 31 -7.73 7.96 4.98
CA ILE A 31 -8.60 7.80 3.81
C ILE A 31 -8.68 6.34 3.32
N GLY A 32 -7.88 5.44 3.90
CA GLY A 32 -7.87 4.02 3.54
C GLY A 32 -6.77 3.22 4.23
N ILE A 33 -6.66 1.96 3.84
CA ILE A 33 -5.67 1.01 4.35
C ILE A 33 -5.06 0.27 3.16
N VAL A 34 -3.75 0.03 3.21
CA VAL A 34 -3.04 -0.89 2.33
C VAL A 34 -2.64 -2.13 3.12
N THR A 35 -2.90 -3.32 2.60
CA THR A 35 -2.44 -4.59 3.18
C THR A 35 -1.33 -5.21 2.36
N ARG A 36 -0.61 -6.19 2.94
CA ARG A 36 0.40 -6.96 2.22
C ARG A 36 -0.18 -7.65 0.97
N SER A 37 -1.40 -8.13 1.05
CA SER A 37 -2.12 -8.74 -0.06
C SER A 37 -2.46 -7.74 -1.17
N ASP A 38 -2.85 -6.50 -0.82
CA ASP A 38 -3.06 -5.44 -1.82
C ASP A 38 -1.76 -5.15 -2.60
N THR A 39 -0.62 -5.07 -1.90
CA THR A 39 0.68 -4.82 -2.55
C THR A 39 1.12 -5.97 -3.45
N MET A 40 0.86 -7.22 -3.07
CA MET A 40 1.16 -8.38 -3.94
C MET A 40 0.27 -8.39 -5.18
N ARG A 41 -1.03 -8.14 -5.02
CA ARG A 41 -1.96 -8.07 -6.16
C ARG A 41 -1.54 -7.02 -7.17
N TYR A 42 -1.22 -5.82 -6.70
CA TYR A 42 -0.75 -4.73 -7.55
C TYR A 42 0.56 -5.06 -8.26
N LEU A 43 1.49 -5.78 -7.60
CA LEU A 43 2.72 -6.23 -8.23
C LEU A 43 2.45 -7.25 -9.35
N TYR A 44 1.54 -8.20 -9.13
CA TYR A 44 1.17 -9.18 -10.16
C TYR A 44 0.54 -8.51 -11.39
N ASP A 45 -0.30 -7.50 -11.19
CA ASP A 45 -0.92 -6.74 -12.29
C ASP A 45 0.11 -5.95 -13.13
N LEU A 46 1.33 -5.76 -12.63
CA LEU A 46 2.42 -5.05 -13.31
C LEU A 46 3.43 -5.95 -14.02
N LEU A 47 3.37 -7.27 -13.80
CA LEU A 47 4.26 -8.20 -14.49
C LEU A 47 3.72 -8.43 -15.91
N PRO A 48 4.53 -8.22 -16.97
CA PRO A 48 4.17 -8.69 -18.30
C PRO A 48 4.12 -10.22 -18.32
N GLU A 49 3.30 -10.79 -19.21
CA GLU A 49 3.24 -12.25 -19.44
C GLU A 49 4.61 -12.84 -19.85
#